data_AF-A0A5C7WQJ0-F1
#
_entry.id   AF-A0A5C7WQJ0-F1
#
_cell.length_a   1.000
_cell.length_b   1.000
_cell.length_c   1.000
_cell.angle_alpha   90.00
_cell.angle_beta   90.00
_cell.angle_gamma   90.00
#
_symmetry.space_group_name_H-M   'P 1'
#
loop_
_entity.id
_entity.type
_entity.pdbx_description
1 polymer ?
#
loop_
_entity_poly.entity_id
_entity_poly.type
_entity_poly.pdbx_seq_one_letter_code
_entity_poly.pdbx_strand_id
1 'polypeptide(L)'
;MPDEELHEEALHEETWSWTLYRTAEGLLLIVVCGSVGIYERSLLLTDDEAARWERCGPAGLEPMVEAVRNDVTGARYGERYIR
;
A
#
# COMPACT_ATOMS: atom_id res chain seq x y z
N MET A 1 5.04 8.64 -31.27
CA MET A 1 3.94 8.33 -30.34
C MET A 1 4.63 8.04 -29.03
N PRO A 2 4.68 8.96 -28.05
CA PRO A 2 5.12 8.57 -26.73
C PRO A 2 4.00 7.69 -26.17
N ASP A 3 4.38 6.47 -25.86
CA ASP A 3 3.61 5.56 -25.05
C ASP A 3 3.37 6.30 -23.72
N GLU A 4 2.14 6.77 -23.49
CA GLU A 4 1.68 7.21 -22.17
C GLU A 4 1.57 5.95 -21.31
N GLU A 5 2.72 5.32 -21.06
CA GLU A 5 2.90 4.31 -20.04
C GLU A 5 2.45 4.98 -18.75
N LEU A 6 1.32 4.53 -18.20
CA LEU A 6 0.86 4.86 -16.87
C LEU A 6 2.05 4.63 -15.94
N HIS A 7 2.75 5.71 -15.58
CA HIS A 7 3.95 5.65 -14.76
C HIS A 7 3.50 5.33 -13.34
N GLU A 8 3.32 4.04 -13.06
CA GLU A 8 3.25 3.52 -11.71
C GLU A 8 4.66 3.62 -11.11
N GLU A 9 4.99 4.78 -10.56
CA GLU A 9 6.29 4.99 -9.91
C GLU A 9 6.29 4.20 -8.60
N ALA A 10 7.05 3.10 -8.56
CA ALA A 10 7.32 2.37 -7.33
C ALA A 10 8.14 3.28 -6.40
N LEU A 11 7.50 3.80 -5.36
CA LEU A 11 8.12 4.69 -4.37
C LEU A 11 8.93 3.91 -3.34
N HIS A 12 8.52 2.67 -3.05
CA HIS A 12 9.19 1.81 -2.08
C HIS A 12 8.88 0.35 -2.37
N GLU A 13 9.92 -0.46 -2.48
CA GLU A 13 9.83 -1.91 -2.68
C GLU A 13 10.56 -2.59 -1.53
N GLU A 14 9.86 -2.90 -0.46
CA GLU A 14 10.39 -3.81 0.55
C GLU A 14 10.07 -5.22 0.10
N THR A 15 11.03 -5.85 -0.58
CA THR A 15 10.92 -7.22 -1.07
C THR A 15 10.40 -8.09 0.08
N TRP A 16 9.24 -8.72 -0.10
CA TRP A 16 8.56 -9.61 0.85
C TRP A 16 7.72 -8.95 1.97
N SER A 17 7.57 -7.62 1.99
CA SER A 17 6.68 -7.00 2.99
C SER A 17 5.57 -6.12 2.45
N TRP A 18 5.91 -5.07 1.73
CA TRP A 18 4.93 -4.16 1.16
C TRP A 18 5.58 -3.31 0.09
N THR A 19 4.79 -2.90 -0.87
CA THR A 19 5.19 -2.06 -1.97
C THR A 19 4.29 -0.85 -2.02
N LEU A 20 4.85 0.31 -2.31
CA LEU A 20 4.10 1.55 -2.48
C LEU A 20 4.24 2.04 -3.91
N TYR A 21 3.12 2.22 -4.59
CA TYR A 21 3.04 2.78 -5.92
C TYR A 21 2.41 4.16 -5.88
N ARG A 22 2.90 5.07 -6.71
CA ARG A 22 2.20 6.32 -7.00
C ARG A 22 1.38 6.13 -8.27
N THR A 23 0.08 6.38 -8.17
CA THR A 23 -0.89 6.31 -9.28
C THR A 23 -1.52 7.69 -9.49
N ALA A 24 -2.22 7.89 -10.61
CA ALA A 24 -2.94 9.14 -10.89
C ALA A 24 -4.04 9.46 -9.85
N GLU A 25 -4.55 8.44 -9.16
CA GLU A 25 -5.59 8.57 -8.13
C GLU A 25 -5.02 8.80 -6.72
N GLY A 26 -3.72 8.55 -6.52
CA GLY A 26 -3.06 8.70 -5.23
C GLY A 26 -1.99 7.65 -4.99
N LEU A 27 -1.64 7.42 -3.71
CA LEU A 27 -0.64 6.44 -3.33
C LEU A 27 -1.31 5.08 -3.06
N LEU A 28 -0.92 4.04 -3.80
CA LEU A 28 -1.40 2.67 -3.66
C LEU A 28 -0.40 1.85 -2.84
N LEU A 29 -0.82 1.40 -1.67
CA LEU A 29 -0.06 0.53 -0.79
C LEU A 29 -0.47 -0.92 -1.00
N ILE A 30 0.47 -1.78 -1.41
CA ILE A 30 0.29 -3.21 -1.56
C ILE A 30 1.03 -3.93 -0.44
N VAL A 31 0.31 -4.60 0.45
CA VAL A 31 0.89 -5.31 1.59
C VAL A 31 0.83 -6.82 1.38
N VAL A 32 1.98 -7.48 1.44
CA VAL A 32 2.05 -8.95 1.36
C VAL A 32 1.86 -9.51 2.78
N CYS A 33 0.77 -10.27 2.94
CA CYS A 33 0.38 -10.93 4.17
C CYS A 33 0.62 -12.44 4.01
N GLY A 34 1.42 -13.03 4.92
CA GLY A 34 1.87 -14.43 4.80
C GLY A 34 1.51 -15.35 5.97
N SER A 35 0.68 -14.90 6.92
CA SER A 35 0.50 -15.60 8.21
C SER A 35 -0.17 -16.98 8.11
N VAL A 36 -1.03 -17.20 7.11
CA VAL A 36 -1.76 -18.49 6.92
C VAL A 36 -1.82 -18.93 5.45
N GLY A 37 -1.31 -18.09 4.54
CA GLY A 37 -1.32 -18.20 3.09
C GLY A 37 -0.79 -16.87 2.54
N ILE A 38 -0.07 -16.89 1.42
CA ILE A 38 0.46 -15.66 0.81
C ILE A 38 -0.68 -15.01 0.04
N TYR A 39 -1.10 -13.82 0.49
CA TYR A 39 -2.03 -12.98 -0.23
C TYR A 39 -1.59 -11.52 -0.15
N GLU A 40 -1.99 -10.76 -1.15
CA GLU A 40 -1.65 -9.36 -1.33
C GLU A 40 -2.87 -8.51 -0.97
N ARG A 41 -2.64 -7.36 -0.33
CA ARG A 41 -3.69 -6.40 0.00
C ARG A 41 -3.34 -5.04 -0.56
N SER A 42 -4.10 -4.62 -1.56
CA SER A 42 -3.97 -3.33 -2.21
C SER A 42 -4.91 -2.32 -1.52
N LEU A 43 -4.35 -1.22 -1.02
CA LEU A 43 -5.10 -0.14 -0.36
C LEU A 43 -4.69 1.20 -0.95
N LEU A 44 -5.66 2.00 -1.40
CA LEU A 44 -5.39 3.39 -1.74
C LEU A 44 -5.30 4.20 -0.45
N LEU A 45 -4.17 4.87 -0.24
CA LEU A 45 -3.92 5.74 0.91
C LEU A 45 -4.82 6.97 0.83
N THR A 46 -5.33 7.39 1.99
CA THR A 46 -5.98 8.69 2.13
C THR A 46 -4.94 9.81 2.14
N ASP A 47 -5.40 11.04 1.91
CA ASP A 47 -4.57 12.25 1.95
C ASP A 47 -3.74 12.37 3.24
N ASP A 48 -4.30 11.99 4.40
CA ASP A 48 -3.59 12.00 5.69
C ASP A 48 -2.47 10.96 5.76
N GLU A 49 -2.72 9.74 5.26
CA GLU A 49 -1.73 8.66 5.23
C GLU A 49 -0.63 8.96 4.21
N ALA A 50 -0.98 9.54 3.06
CA ALA A 50 -0.03 10.02 2.07
C ALA A 50 0.86 11.14 2.64
N ALA A 51 0.27 12.12 3.34
CA ALA A 51 1.03 13.17 4.01
C ALA A 51 1.94 12.63 5.12
N ARG A 52 1.60 11.48 5.74
CA ARG A 52 2.47 10.77 6.69
C ARG A 52 3.67 10.13 6.00
N TRP A 53 3.44 9.48 4.86
CA TRP A 53 4.52 8.96 4.01
C TRP A 53 5.45 10.07 3.54
N GLU A 54 4.93 11.21 3.07
CA GLU A 54 5.78 12.32 2.62
C GLU A 54 6.62 12.94 3.75
N ARG A 55 6.12 12.90 4.99
CA ARG A 55 6.84 13.44 6.16
C ARG A 55 7.86 12.47 6.77
N CYS A 56 7.54 11.18 6.81
CA CYS A 56 8.29 10.19 7.59
C CYS A 56 8.84 9.05 6.73
N GLY A 57 8.55 9.02 5.43
CA GLY A 57 8.87 7.92 4.54
C GLY A 57 8.29 6.60 5.06
N PRO A 58 9.04 5.49 4.97
CA PRO A 58 8.56 4.16 5.33
C PRO A 58 8.12 4.02 6.79
N ALA A 59 8.79 4.71 7.71
CA ALA A 59 8.40 4.71 9.13
C ALA A 59 6.99 5.28 9.37
N GLY A 60 6.48 6.12 8.46
CA GLY A 60 5.12 6.64 8.53
C GLY A 60 4.04 5.60 8.18
N LEU A 61 4.39 4.59 7.38
CA LEU A 61 3.47 3.56 6.90
C LEU A 61 3.66 2.19 7.58
N GLU A 62 4.84 1.91 8.17
CA GLU A 62 5.11 0.69 8.95
C GLU A 62 3.97 0.29 9.93
N PRO A 63 3.45 1.18 10.80
CA PRO A 63 2.37 0.79 11.73
C PRO A 63 1.07 0.44 11.01
N MET A 64 0.81 1.04 9.84
CA MET A 64 -0.35 0.73 9.02
C MET A 64 -0.16 -0.62 8.32
N VAL A 65 1.01 -0.88 7.76
CA VAL A 65 1.36 -2.17 7.14
C VAL A 65 1.21 -3.30 8.16
N GLU A 66 1.70 -3.11 9.38
CA GLU A 66 1.54 -4.08 10.46
C GLU A 66 0.07 -4.27 10.84
N ALA A 67 -0.71 -3.20 10.93
CA ALA A 67 -2.15 -3.27 11.18
C ALA A 67 -2.88 -4.03 10.05
N VAL A 68 -2.54 -3.78 8.79
CA VAL A 68 -3.10 -4.47 7.61
C VAL A 68 -2.74 -5.96 7.64
N ARG A 69 -1.51 -6.32 8.03
CA ARG A 69 -1.08 -7.71 8.20
C ARG A 69 -1.82 -8.44 9.32
N ASN A 70 -2.10 -7.73 10.41
CA ASN A 70 -2.82 -8.29 11.56
C ASN A 70 -4.35 -8.27 11.38
N ASP A 71 -4.88 -7.52 10.42
CA ASP A 71 -6.33 -7.45 10.13
C ASP A 71 -6.82 -8.68 9.36
N VAL A 72 -6.64 -9.88 9.90
CA VAL A 72 -6.94 -11.16 9.22
C VAL A 72 -8.40 -11.25 8.75
N THR A 73 -9.32 -10.58 9.44
CA THR A 73 -10.75 -10.57 9.12
C THR A 73 -11.17 -9.56 8.06
N GLY A 74 -10.28 -8.65 7.64
CA GLY A 74 -10.64 -7.54 6.75
C GLY A 74 -11.65 -6.58 7.38
N ALA A 75 -11.79 -6.56 8.71
CA ALA A 75 -12.80 -5.77 9.39
C ALA A 75 -12.45 -4.27 9.46
N ARG A 76 -11.17 -3.92 9.37
CA ARG A 76 -10.72 -2.51 9.38
C ARG A 76 -10.43 -1.95 8.01
N TYR A 77 -9.95 -2.79 7.10
CA TYR A 77 -9.50 -2.34 5.78
C TYR A 77 -10.27 -2.97 4.62
N GLY A 78 -11.25 -3.84 4.92
CA GLY A 78 -12.15 -4.54 4.00
C GLY A 78 -12.75 -3.68 2.89
N GLU A 79 -13.28 -2.53 3.28
CA GLU A 79 -14.00 -1.62 2.40
C GLU A 79 -13.08 -0.80 1.48
N ARG A 80 -11.76 -0.82 1.75
CA ARG A 80 -10.74 -0.07 1.01
C ARG A 80 -9.91 -0.96 0.07
N TYR A 81 -10.22 -2.25 0.02
CA TYR A 81 -9.56 -3.16 -0.91
C TYR A 81 -10.03 -2.88 -2.34
N ILE A 82 -9.08 -2.45 -3.16
CA ILE A 82 -9.28 -2.40 -4.61
C ILE A 82 -9.02 -3.82 -5.12
N ARG A 83 -10.04 -4.42 -5.72
CA ARG A 83 -10.01 -5.78 -6.28
C ARG A 83 -9.57 -5.76 -7.74
#